data_AF-A0AAN5CI10-F1
#
_entry.id   AF-A0AAN5CI10-F1
#
_cell.length_a   1.000
_cell.length_b   1.000
_cell.length_c   1.000
_cell.angle_alpha   90.00
_cell.angle_beta   90.00
_cell.angle_gamma   90.00
#
_symmetry.space_group_name_H-M   'P 1'
#
loop_
_entity.id
_entity.type
_entity.pdbx_description
1 polymer ?
#
loop_
_entity_poly.entity_id
_entity_poly.type
_entity_poly.pdbx_seq_one_letter_code
_entity_poly.pdbx_strand_id
1 'polypeptide(L)'
;ILSITQDHEYWLLVAKHNRQKGINNGFILLGIECNLRGEWKWSDGSPIGFKPANFNPAILEACDNANSPSANRCMWAIDPVSANWEQYCADHSVDIYCLVPP
;
A
#
# COMPACT_ATOMS: atom_id res chain seq x y z
N ILE A 1 -8.47 -18.82 0.92
CA ILE A 1 -7.37 -17.91 1.28
C ILE A 1 -6.42 -17.94 0.10
N LEU A 2 -6.34 -16.83 -0.64
CA LEU A 2 -5.37 -16.68 -1.73
C LEU A 2 -3.96 -16.57 -1.13
N SER A 3 -2.92 -16.89 -1.89
CA SER A 3 -1.57 -16.57 -1.48
C SER A 3 -1.36 -15.04 -1.51
N ILE A 4 -0.43 -14.50 -0.73
CA ILE A 4 -0.18 -13.05 -0.69
C ILE A 4 0.20 -12.49 -2.08
N THR A 5 0.87 -13.28 -2.92
CA THR A 5 1.16 -12.90 -4.31
C THR A 5 -0.13 -12.78 -5.14
N GLN A 6 -1.05 -13.73 -4.98
CA GLN A 6 -2.35 -13.69 -5.66
C GLN A 6 -3.21 -12.51 -5.22
N ASP A 7 -3.14 -12.12 -3.94
CA ASP A 7 -3.82 -10.93 -3.44
C ASP A 7 -3.27 -9.65 -4.09
N HIS A 8 -1.94 -9.52 -4.18
CA HIS A 8 -1.33 -8.36 -4.84
C HIS A 8 -1.73 -8.26 -6.32
N GLU A 9 -1.68 -9.37 -7.07
CA GLU A 9 -2.07 -9.40 -8.47
C GLU A 9 -3.54 -9.04 -8.68
N TYR A 10 -4.42 -9.56 -7.82
CA TYR A 10 -5.85 -9.22 -7.84
C TYR A 10 -6.07 -7.71 -7.62
N TRP A 11 -5.49 -7.14 -6.56
CA TRP A 11 -5.66 -5.72 -6.27
C TRP A 11 -5.02 -4.82 -7.33
N LEU A 12 -3.93 -5.25 -7.96
CA LEU A 12 -3.34 -4.53 -9.09
C LEU A 12 -4.28 -4.54 -10.32
N LEU A 13 -5.00 -5.63 -10.58
CA LEU A 13 -6.01 -5.66 -11.64
C LEU A 13 -7.16 -4.69 -11.35
N VAL A 14 -7.65 -4.65 -10.10
CA VAL A 14 -8.66 -3.68 -9.67
C VAL A 14 -8.16 -2.24 -9.83
N ALA A 15 -6.93 -1.97 -9.40
CA ALA A 15 -6.29 -0.66 -9.53
C ALA A 15 -6.26 -0.18 -10.98
N LYS A 16 -5.82 -1.05 -11.90
CA LYS A 16 -5.75 -0.76 -13.35
C LYS A 16 -7.12 -0.49 -13.94
N HIS A 17 -8.13 -1.26 -13.56
CA HIS A 17 -9.51 -1.08 -14.01
C HIS A 17 -10.10 0.25 -13.54
N ASN A 18 -9.90 0.61 -12.27
CA ASN A 18 -10.34 1.90 -11.72
C ASN A 18 -9.70 3.08 -12.43
N ARG A 19 -8.38 2.98 -12.70
CA ARG A 19 -7.65 3.99 -13.46
C ARG A 19 -8.26 4.20 -14.83
N GLN A 20 -8.55 3.12 -15.56
CA GLN A 20 -9.19 3.20 -16.89
C GLN A 20 -10.56 3.89 -16.83
N LYS A 21 -11.28 3.74 -15.71
CA LYS A 21 -12.57 4.40 -15.47
C LYS A 21 -12.47 5.81 -14.90
N GLY A 22 -11.26 6.33 -14.65
CA GLY A 22 -11.05 7.64 -14.04
C GLY A 22 -11.46 7.72 -12.56
N ILE A 23 -11.56 6.59 -11.87
CA ILE A 23 -11.96 6.55 -10.46
C ILE A 23 -10.71 6.74 -9.59
N ASN A 24 -10.61 7.87 -8.88
CA ASN A 24 -9.57 8.15 -7.87
C ASN A 24 -8.13 7.80 -8.33
N ASN A 25 -7.82 8.02 -9.61
CA ASN A 25 -6.57 7.63 -10.28
C ASN A 25 -6.22 6.13 -10.24
N GLY A 26 -7.10 5.30 -9.69
CA GLY A 26 -6.97 3.86 -9.55
C GLY A 26 -6.08 3.39 -8.39
N PHE A 27 -5.74 4.27 -7.45
CA PHE A 27 -4.94 3.87 -6.29
C PHE A 27 -5.75 2.98 -5.35
N ILE A 28 -5.12 1.90 -4.89
CA ILE A 28 -5.71 0.99 -3.90
C ILE A 28 -4.91 1.10 -2.62
N LEU A 29 -5.56 1.52 -1.54
CA LEU A 29 -4.92 1.68 -0.25
C LEU A 29 -4.42 0.33 0.29
N LEU A 30 -3.21 0.33 0.84
CA LEU A 30 -2.67 -0.78 1.61
C LEU A 30 -2.82 -0.47 3.11
N GLY A 31 -3.25 -1.46 3.88
CA GLY A 31 -3.35 -1.37 5.33
C GLY A 31 -2.00 -1.45 6.04
N ILE A 32 -0.96 -0.81 5.50
CA ILE A 32 0.37 -0.72 6.12
C ILE A 32 0.40 0.51 7.03
N GLU A 33 0.81 0.32 8.28
CA GLU A 33 0.89 1.38 9.28
C GLU A 33 2.26 1.44 9.97
N CYS A 34 2.56 2.62 10.48
CA CYS A 34 3.74 2.88 11.30
C CYS A 34 3.45 2.50 12.76
N ASN A 35 4.20 1.55 13.32
CA ASN A 35 4.02 1.14 14.71
C ASN A 35 4.70 2.12 15.70
N LEU A 36 4.47 1.92 17.01
CA LEU A 36 5.07 2.75 18.07
C LEU A 36 6.60 2.65 18.16
N ARG A 37 7.22 1.70 17.45
CA ARG A 37 8.69 1.52 17.38
C ARG A 37 9.29 2.16 16.12
N GLY A 38 8.49 2.82 15.28
CA GLY A 38 8.95 3.42 14.03
C GLY A 38 9.13 2.41 12.89
N GLU A 39 8.51 1.24 12.98
CA GLU A 39 8.58 0.17 11.98
C GLU A 39 7.26 0.05 11.21
N TRP A 40 7.35 -0.24 9.91
CA TRP A 40 6.18 -0.54 9.08
C TRP A 40 5.67 -1.97 9.31
N LYS A 41 4.37 -2.12 9.48
CA LYS A 41 3.69 -3.42 9.63
C LYS A 41 2.32 -3.38 8.95
N TRP A 42 1.71 -4.54 8.72
CA TRP A 42 0.29 -4.57 8.41
C TRP A 42 -0.53 -4.18 9.64
N SER A 43 -1.67 -3.53 9.41
CA SER A 43 -2.63 -3.10 10.44
C SER A 43 -3.27 -4.26 11.19
N ASP A 44 -3.26 -5.47 10.61
CA ASP A 44 -3.65 -6.71 11.30
C ASP A 44 -2.55 -7.25 12.25
N GLY A 45 -1.39 -6.59 12.30
CA GLY A 45 -0.23 -6.96 13.13
C GLY A 45 0.72 -7.95 12.47
N SER A 46 0.42 -8.47 11.28
CA SER A 46 1.32 -9.37 10.56
C SER A 46 2.55 -8.63 10.01
N PRO A 47 3.70 -9.31 9.91
CA PRO A 47 4.92 -8.71 9.34
C PRO A 47 4.80 -8.53 7.82
N ILE A 48 5.51 -7.53 7.27
CA ILE A 48 5.57 -7.31 5.81
C ILE A 48 6.51 -8.34 5.16
N GLY A 49 5.96 -9.51 4.83
CA GLY A 49 6.69 -10.63 4.21
C GLY A 49 6.78 -10.57 2.68
N PHE A 50 5.80 -9.96 2.01
CA PHE A 50 5.76 -9.81 0.56
C PHE A 50 6.02 -8.36 0.15
N LYS A 51 6.68 -8.18 -1.00
CA LYS A 51 6.92 -6.88 -1.65
C LYS A 51 6.87 -7.11 -3.17
N PRO A 52 6.33 -6.17 -3.98
CA PRO A 52 6.38 -6.27 -5.43
C PRO A 52 7.82 -6.35 -5.97
N ALA A 53 8.01 -6.88 -7.17
CA ALA A 53 9.34 -7.14 -7.72
C ALA A 53 10.24 -5.90 -7.83
N ASN A 54 9.65 -4.74 -8.14
CA ASN A 54 10.38 -3.47 -8.28
C ASN A 54 10.32 -2.61 -7.01
N PHE A 55 9.95 -3.21 -5.88
CA PHE A 55 9.82 -2.49 -4.63
C PHE A 55 11.19 -2.00 -4.13
N ASN A 56 11.30 -0.71 -3.80
CA ASN A 56 12.53 -0.16 -3.21
C ASN A 56 12.55 -0.43 -1.70
N PRO A 57 13.38 -1.36 -1.20
CA PRO A 57 13.40 -1.73 0.22
C PRO A 57 13.81 -0.58 1.15
N ALA A 58 14.58 0.40 0.65
CA ALA A 58 15.03 1.54 1.46
C ALA A 58 13.87 2.42 1.95
N ILE A 59 12.71 2.37 1.32
CA ILE A 59 11.54 3.18 1.69
C ILE A 59 10.79 2.56 2.89
N LEU A 60 10.96 1.25 3.15
CA LEU A 60 10.39 0.56 4.32
C LEU A 60 11.34 0.47 5.53
N GLU A 61 12.53 1.07 5.49
CA GLU A 61 13.50 0.91 6.59
C GLU A 61 13.02 1.50 7.92
N ALA A 62 12.40 2.67 7.90
CA ALA A 62 11.75 3.25 9.08
C ALA A 62 10.71 4.28 8.67
N CYS A 63 9.59 4.32 9.40
CA CYS A 63 8.55 5.34 9.25
C CYS A 63 8.77 6.56 10.15
N ASP A 64 9.77 6.49 11.03
CA ASP A 64 10.23 7.59 11.87
C ASP A 64 11.75 7.71 11.74
N ASN A 65 12.20 8.33 10.65
CA ASN A 65 13.62 8.60 10.44
C ASN A 65 13.86 10.03 9.96
N ALA A 66 15.07 10.53 10.21
CA ALA A 66 15.47 11.90 9.90
C ALA A 66 15.44 12.21 8.39
N ASN A 67 15.46 11.19 7.54
CA ASN A 67 15.47 11.32 6.08
C ASN A 67 14.06 11.39 5.47
N SER A 68 13.02 11.04 6.24
CA SER A 68 11.62 11.15 5.85
C SER A 68 10.77 11.69 7.01
N PRO A 69 10.98 12.96 7.40
CA PRO A 69 10.20 13.58 8.46
C PRO A 69 8.72 13.58 8.07
N SER A 70 7.87 12.99 8.90
CA SER A 70 6.43 12.75 8.65
C SER A 70 6.07 11.51 7.82
N ALA A 71 7.01 10.60 7.55
CA ALA A 71 6.69 9.30 6.92
C ALA A 71 5.57 8.55 7.68
N ASN A 72 5.54 8.68 9.01
CA ASN A 72 4.49 8.15 9.87
C ASN A 72 3.07 8.71 9.61
N ARG A 73 2.94 9.81 8.86
CA ARG A 73 1.65 10.39 8.42
C ARG A 73 1.25 9.97 7.01
N CYS A 74 2.11 9.23 6.32
CA CYS A 74 1.84 8.80 4.96
C CYS A 74 1.15 7.44 4.94
N MET A 75 0.43 7.18 3.86
CA MET A 75 -0.19 5.88 3.60
C MET A 75 0.48 5.21 2.41
N TRP A 76 0.39 3.88 2.37
CA TRP A 76 0.87 3.09 1.25
C TRP A 76 -0.29 2.73 0.32
N ALA A 77 -0.04 2.71 -0.99
CA ALA A 77 -1.02 2.27 -1.95
C ALA A 77 -0.37 1.49 -3.10
N ILE A 78 -1.15 0.64 -3.77
CA ILE A 78 -0.78 0.06 -5.05
C ILE A 78 -0.99 1.12 -6.13
N ASP A 79 0.09 1.47 -6.84
CA ASP A 79 0.04 2.34 -8.00
C ASP A 79 -0.26 1.52 -9.28
N PRO A 80 -1.38 1.79 -9.98
CA PRO A 80 -1.72 1.09 -11.22
C PRO A 80 -0.75 1.35 -12.38
N VAL A 81 0.09 2.39 -12.32
CA VAL A 81 1.09 2.72 -13.36
C VAL A 81 2.38 1.95 -13.15
N SER A 82 3.02 2.16 -12.00
CA SER A 82 4.28 1.50 -11.69
C SER A 82 4.12 0.01 -11.38
N ALA A 83 2.88 -0.43 -11.11
CA ALA A 83 2.56 -1.74 -10.60
C ALA A 83 3.32 -2.06 -9.29
N ASN A 84 3.65 -1.03 -8.53
CA ASN A 84 4.42 -1.09 -7.31
C ASN A 84 3.60 -0.59 -6.12
N TRP A 85 4.19 -0.69 -4.93
CA TRP A 85 3.70 0.03 -3.76
C TRP A 85 4.41 1.37 -3.67
N GLU A 86 3.63 2.43 -3.50
CA GLU A 86 4.10 3.80 -3.40
C GLU A 86 3.57 4.43 -2.11
N GLN A 87 4.35 5.36 -1.55
CA GLN A 87 3.99 6.10 -0.36
C GLN A 87 3.39 7.46 -0.73
N TYR A 88 2.24 7.79 -0.15
CA TYR A 88 1.53 9.04 -0.37
C TYR A 88 1.37 9.80 0.95
N CYS A 89 1.95 11.00 0.98
CA CYS A 89 2.06 11.85 2.18
C CYS A 89 1.22 13.14 2.11
N ALA A 90 0.34 13.24 1.10
CA ALA A 90 -0.53 14.38 0.87
C ALA A 90 -1.99 13.91 0.80
N ASP A 91 -2.92 14.86 0.88
CA ASP A 91 -4.34 14.58 0.80
C ASP A 91 -4.69 13.92 -0.55
N HIS A 92 -5.27 12.72 -0.47
CA HIS A 92 -5.71 11.95 -1.63
C HIS A 92 -7.06 11.28 -1.34
N SER A 93 -7.95 11.30 -2.32
CA SER A 93 -9.14 10.46 -2.32
C SER A 93 -8.76 9.05 -2.76
N VAL A 94 -9.16 8.05 -1.98
CA VAL A 94 -8.91 6.63 -2.25
C VAL A 94 -10.18 5.84 -2.07
N ASP A 95 -10.31 4.73 -2.79
CA ASP A 95 -11.39 3.78 -2.58
C ASP A 95 -10.98 2.75 -1.53
N ILE A 96 -11.85 2.49 -0.56
CA ILE A 96 -11.68 1.45 0.44
C ILE A 96 -12.56 0.27 0.04
N TYR A 97 -11.95 -0.91 -0.07
CA TYR A 97 -12.62 -2.14 -0.41
C TYR A 97 -12.76 -3.04 0.82
N CYS A 98 -13.95 -3.58 1.01
CA CYS A 98 -14.21 -4.55 2.07
C CYS A 98 -14.47 -5.92 1.45
N LEU A 99 -13.89 -6.96 2.04
CA LEU A 99 -14.31 -8.33 1.76
C LEU A 99 -15.59 -8.59 2.56
N VAL A 100 -16.69 -8.88 1.87
CA VAL A 100 -17.92 -9.36 2.50
C VAL A 100 -17.81 -10.87 2.59
N PRO A 101 -17.72 -11.47 3.79
CA PRO A 101 -17.77 -12.92 3.91
C PRO A 101 -19.13 -13.45 3.43
N PRO A 102 -19.19 -14.69 2.91
CA PRO A 102 -20.43 -15.31 2.45
C PRO A 102 -21.47 -15.49 3.57
#